data_AF-A0A5N6X2U1-F1
#
_entry.id   AF-A0A5N6X2U1-F1
#
_cell.length_a   1.000
_cell.length_b   1.000
_cell.length_c   1.000
_cell.angle_alpha   90.00
_cell.angle_beta   90.00
_cell.angle_gamma   90.00
#
_symmetry.space_group_name_H-M   'P 1'
#
loop_
_entity.id
_entity.type
_entity.pdbx_description
1 polymer ?
#
loop_
_entity_poly.entity_id
_entity_poly.type
_entity_poly.pdbx_seq_one_letter_code
_entity_poly.pdbx_strand_id
1 'polypeptide(L)'
;MQSITLEALPPEIKTVVLYDIPDLASLNALVHASPSSHALYISQRKQLLSTILARCLQLPVMVDAVAALIALRGREERRKVPKPGREAVDEFLSKYIPLRSIFYPPNSFSARKYLGQKLDVYQVFASLTEDELLEMARLHTTVEFILEGMVHSFLELRPDTQTPEEKNVVLSPSETFRMQRALYRLEIHRLLFNSRDLPSFEGLDYFEDVHLEDGDQWSFFLSLFSPWEMEEIRCVLMYIYRVYKELPGATVFDD
;
A
#
# COMPACT_ATOMS: atom_id res chain seq x y z
N MET A 1 41.76 3.48 20.82
CA MET A 1 41.23 3.03 19.51
C MET A 1 40.52 4.21 18.89
N GLN A 2 40.99 4.72 17.74
CA GLN A 2 40.21 5.67 16.96
C GLN A 2 38.98 4.93 16.42
N SER A 3 37.79 5.42 16.75
CA SER A 3 36.54 4.92 16.17
C SER A 3 36.60 5.15 14.67
N ILE A 4 36.60 4.07 13.88
CA ILE A 4 36.46 4.18 12.43
C ILE A 4 35.02 4.62 12.18
N THR A 5 34.84 5.90 11.88
CA THR A 5 33.53 6.45 11.55
C THR A 5 33.12 6.01 10.15
N LEU A 6 31.83 5.75 9.94
CA LEU A 6 31.27 5.44 8.61
C LEU A 6 31.69 6.47 7.55
N GLU A 7 31.87 7.73 7.95
CA GLU A 7 32.33 8.83 7.11
C GLU A 7 33.71 8.62 6.48
N ALA A 8 34.61 7.89 7.15
CA ALA A 8 35.97 7.64 6.68
C ALA A 8 36.03 6.53 5.62
N LEU A 9 34.93 5.83 5.36
CA LEU A 9 34.88 4.76 4.36
C LEU A 9 34.90 5.33 2.93
N PRO A 10 35.54 4.63 1.98
CA PRO A 10 35.43 4.96 0.56
C PRO A 10 33.98 4.95 0.06
N PRO A 11 33.63 5.78 -0.94
CA PRO A 11 32.29 5.84 -1.53
C PRO A 11 31.76 4.47 -2.01
N GLU A 12 32.63 3.59 -2.49
CA GLU A 12 32.29 2.26 -2.97
C GLU A 12 31.78 1.37 -1.83
N ILE A 13 32.46 1.41 -0.68
CA ILE A 13 32.05 0.65 0.51
C ILE A 13 30.74 1.21 1.07
N LYS A 14 30.60 2.53 1.14
CA LYS A 14 29.34 3.17 1.55
C LYS A 14 28.18 2.80 0.63
N THR A 15 28.44 2.71 -0.68
CA THR A 15 27.46 2.27 -1.66
C THR A 15 27.03 0.83 -1.39
N VAL A 16 27.98 -0.09 -1.20
CA VAL A 16 27.66 -1.49 -0.83
C VAL A 16 26.81 -1.54 0.43
N VAL A 17 27.16 -0.79 1.48
CA VAL A 17 26.36 -0.70 2.71
C VAL A 17 24.95 -0.21 2.42
N LEU A 18 24.77 0.85 1.63
CA LEU A 18 23.45 1.38 1.25
C LEU A 18 22.60 0.34 0.50
N TYR A 19 23.22 -0.45 -0.38
CA TYR A 19 22.51 -1.51 -1.11
C TYR A 19 22.22 -2.74 -0.24
N ASP A 20 22.88 -2.92 0.90
CA ASP A 20 22.64 -4.05 1.81
C ASP A 20 21.57 -3.74 2.88
N ILE A 21 21.08 -2.50 2.93
CA ILE A 21 20.04 -2.09 3.88
C ILE A 21 18.77 -2.94 3.67
N PRO A 22 18.19 -3.48 4.76
CA PRO A 22 17.06 -4.40 4.67
C PRO A 22 15.71 -3.69 4.44
N ASP A 23 15.55 -2.47 4.93
CA ASP A 23 14.25 -1.78 4.99
C ASP A 23 14.36 -0.25 4.82
N LEU A 24 13.20 0.38 4.59
CA LEU A 24 13.11 1.84 4.37
C LEU A 24 13.41 2.67 5.62
N ALA A 25 13.13 2.18 6.83
CA ALA A 25 13.37 2.90 8.07
C ALA A 25 14.89 3.00 8.36
N SER A 26 15.61 1.89 8.17
CA SER A 26 17.06 1.79 8.22
C SER A 26 17.73 2.68 7.17
N LEU A 27 17.19 2.73 5.93
CA LEU A 27 17.66 3.65 4.90
C LEU A 27 17.50 5.10 5.34
N ASN A 28 16.29 5.46 5.81
CA ASN A 28 15.97 6.81 6.25
C ASN A 28 16.91 7.25 7.40
N ALA A 29 17.10 6.39 8.40
CA ALA A 29 18.01 6.65 9.51
C ALA A 29 19.45 6.89 9.04
N LEU A 30 19.97 6.05 8.12
CA LEU A 30 21.34 6.18 7.62
C LEU A 30 21.55 7.45 6.79
N VAL A 31 20.58 7.77 5.92
CA VAL A 31 20.60 8.96 5.07
C VAL A 31 20.58 10.24 5.92
N HIS A 32 19.87 10.24 7.05
CA HIS A 32 19.85 11.38 7.98
C HIS A 32 21.06 11.44 8.92
N ALA A 33 21.71 10.31 9.21
CA ALA A 33 22.85 10.26 10.12
C ALA A 33 24.17 10.75 9.49
N SER A 34 24.28 10.78 8.15
CA SER A 34 25.54 11.02 7.45
C SER A 34 25.35 11.86 6.18
N PRO A 35 26.02 13.03 6.05
CA PRO A 35 25.98 13.83 4.82
C PRO A 35 26.53 13.10 3.59
N SER A 36 27.53 12.23 3.77
CA SER A 36 28.08 11.46 2.65
C SER A 36 27.15 10.33 2.21
N SER A 37 26.47 9.65 3.14
CA SER A 37 25.38 8.72 2.81
C SER A 37 24.22 9.42 2.13
N HIS A 38 23.84 10.62 2.59
CA HIS A 38 22.83 11.44 1.92
C HIS A 38 23.24 11.76 0.48
N ALA A 39 24.47 12.23 0.24
CA ALA A 39 24.94 12.54 -1.10
C ALA A 39 24.92 11.33 -2.05
N LEU A 40 25.29 10.14 -1.54
CA LEU A 40 25.22 8.88 -2.31
C LEU A 40 23.78 8.44 -2.56
N TYR A 41 22.89 8.62 -1.58
CA TYR A 41 21.46 8.37 -1.76
C TYR A 41 20.88 9.26 -2.85
N ILE A 42 21.18 10.57 -2.84
CA ILE A 42 20.69 11.49 -3.88
C ILE A 42 21.18 11.05 -5.27
N SER A 43 22.44 10.63 -5.40
CA SER A 43 23.02 10.29 -6.72
C SER A 43 22.52 8.97 -7.29
N GLN A 44 22.02 8.04 -6.45
CA GLN A 44 21.58 6.70 -6.85
C GLN A 44 20.15 6.38 -6.39
N ARG A 45 19.33 7.41 -6.13
CA ARG A 45 18.05 7.29 -5.43
C ARG A 45 17.13 6.27 -6.08
N LYS A 46 16.93 6.39 -7.40
CA LYS A 46 16.06 5.49 -8.16
C LYS A 46 16.46 4.01 -7.96
N GLN A 47 17.73 3.68 -8.13
CA GLN A 47 18.23 2.31 -8.03
C GLN A 47 18.16 1.78 -6.60
N LEU A 48 18.51 2.61 -5.61
CA LEU A 48 18.45 2.24 -4.19
C LEU A 48 17.01 1.99 -3.74
N LEU A 49 16.09 2.90 -4.06
CA LEU A 49 14.67 2.74 -3.73
C LEU A 49 14.08 1.51 -4.42
N SER A 50 14.34 1.31 -5.71
CA SER A 50 13.88 0.13 -6.44
C SER A 50 14.38 -1.17 -5.80
N THR A 51 15.67 -1.21 -5.40
CA THR A 51 16.26 -2.39 -4.77
C THR A 51 15.65 -2.69 -3.40
N ILE A 52 15.53 -1.67 -2.54
CA ILE A 52 14.99 -1.84 -1.18
C ILE A 52 13.50 -2.18 -1.25
N LEU A 53 12.72 -1.47 -2.06
CA LEU A 53 11.30 -1.77 -2.26
C LEU A 53 11.07 -3.17 -2.81
N ALA A 54 11.93 -3.69 -3.71
CA ALA A 54 11.82 -5.07 -4.18
C ALA A 54 12.03 -6.11 -3.06
N ARG A 55 12.81 -5.78 -2.03
CA ARG A 55 12.98 -6.65 -0.84
C ARG A 55 11.78 -6.57 0.11
N CYS A 56 11.26 -5.36 0.33
CA CYS A 56 10.14 -5.13 1.22
C CYS A 56 8.81 -5.64 0.62
N LEU A 57 8.63 -5.49 -0.69
CA LEU A 57 7.41 -5.82 -1.42
C LEU A 57 7.56 -7.15 -2.13
N GLN A 58 7.64 -8.23 -1.38
CA GLN A 58 7.67 -9.57 -1.98
C GLN A 58 6.30 -9.94 -2.57
N LEU A 59 6.29 -10.93 -3.48
CA LEU A 59 5.03 -11.47 -3.95
C LEU A 59 4.29 -12.19 -2.81
N PRO A 60 2.97 -11.99 -2.65
CA PRO A 60 2.07 -11.28 -3.58
C PRO A 60 1.81 -9.78 -3.25
N VAL A 61 2.44 -9.22 -2.22
CA VAL A 61 2.26 -7.81 -1.79
C VAL A 61 2.58 -6.82 -2.90
N MET A 62 3.62 -7.09 -3.70
CA MET A 62 4.00 -6.23 -4.84
C MET A 62 2.84 -5.92 -5.80
N VAL A 63 1.95 -6.89 -6.04
CA VAL A 63 0.81 -6.69 -6.94
C VAL A 63 -0.13 -5.62 -6.42
N ASP A 64 -0.50 -5.70 -5.15
CA ASP A 64 -1.42 -4.74 -4.53
C ASP A 64 -0.72 -3.37 -4.34
N ALA A 65 0.59 -3.34 -4.06
CA ALA A 65 1.37 -2.10 -3.98
C ALA A 65 1.47 -1.36 -5.33
N VAL A 66 1.79 -2.09 -6.41
CA VAL A 66 1.79 -1.55 -7.78
C VAL A 66 0.39 -1.10 -8.18
N ALA A 67 -0.64 -1.86 -7.83
CA ALA A 67 -2.02 -1.48 -8.10
C ALA A 67 -2.43 -0.20 -7.37
N ALA A 68 -2.00 0.00 -6.11
CA ALA A 68 -2.24 1.25 -5.39
C ALA A 68 -1.62 2.46 -6.10
N LEU A 69 -0.40 2.34 -6.66
CA LEU A 69 0.18 3.40 -7.50
C LEU A 69 -0.63 3.64 -8.79
N ILE A 70 -1.07 2.59 -9.47
CA ILE A 70 -1.90 2.72 -10.68
C ILE A 70 -3.21 3.45 -10.34
N ALA A 71 -3.84 3.11 -9.22
CA ALA A 71 -5.05 3.79 -8.74
C ALA A 71 -4.78 5.25 -8.38
N LEU A 72 -3.64 5.55 -7.75
CA LEU A 72 -3.23 6.91 -7.40
C LEU A 72 -3.04 7.75 -8.67
N ARG A 73 -2.31 7.24 -9.65
CA ARG A 73 -2.11 7.90 -10.94
C ARG A 73 -3.44 8.18 -11.64
N GLY A 74 -4.33 7.17 -11.70
CA GLY A 74 -5.67 7.34 -12.28
C GLY A 74 -6.50 8.39 -11.55
N ARG A 75 -6.34 8.54 -10.23
CA ARG A 75 -6.97 9.60 -9.43
C ARG A 75 -6.37 10.98 -9.72
N GLU A 76 -5.05 11.10 -9.84
CA GLU A 76 -4.40 12.37 -10.20
C GLU A 76 -4.79 12.83 -11.61
N GLU A 77 -4.92 11.91 -12.55
CA GLU A 77 -5.44 12.18 -13.87
C GLU A 77 -6.88 12.68 -13.81
N ARG A 78 -7.75 12.04 -12.99
CA ARG A 78 -9.13 12.51 -12.74
C ARG A 78 -9.21 13.92 -12.16
N ARG A 79 -8.25 14.30 -11.32
CA ARG A 79 -8.17 15.67 -10.79
C ARG A 79 -7.86 16.70 -11.87
N LYS A 80 -7.07 16.33 -12.88
CA LYS A 80 -6.67 17.21 -13.99
C LYS A 80 -7.72 17.24 -15.10
N VAL A 81 -8.24 16.07 -15.45
CA VAL A 81 -9.23 15.85 -16.50
C VAL A 81 -10.36 15.02 -15.89
N PRO A 82 -11.49 15.66 -15.52
CA PRO A 82 -12.65 14.96 -14.99
C PRO A 82 -13.06 13.83 -15.94
N LYS A 83 -13.27 12.62 -15.41
CA LYS A 83 -13.80 11.47 -16.16
C LYS A 83 -14.77 10.67 -15.28
N PRO A 84 -15.77 10.01 -15.89
CA PRO A 84 -16.75 9.21 -15.17
C PRO A 84 -16.14 8.15 -14.24
N GLY A 85 -16.76 7.94 -13.08
CA GLY A 85 -16.23 7.03 -12.05
C GLY A 85 -16.10 5.59 -12.56
N ARG A 86 -17.07 5.13 -13.33
CA ARG A 86 -17.13 3.77 -13.90
C ARG A 86 -16.07 3.56 -14.96
N GLU A 87 -15.81 4.57 -15.78
CA GLU A 87 -14.74 4.52 -16.77
C GLU A 87 -13.38 4.40 -16.08
N ALA A 88 -13.15 5.20 -15.03
CA ALA A 88 -11.91 5.13 -14.26
C ALA A 88 -11.72 3.77 -13.55
N VAL A 89 -12.80 3.19 -13.03
CA VAL A 89 -12.77 1.83 -12.45
C VAL A 89 -12.51 0.77 -13.52
N ASP A 90 -13.17 0.84 -14.68
CA ASP A 90 -12.93 -0.07 -15.81
C ASP A 90 -11.46 0.01 -16.29
N GLU A 91 -10.91 1.22 -16.41
CA GLU A 91 -9.51 1.45 -16.79
C GLU A 91 -8.54 0.86 -15.74
N PHE A 92 -8.81 1.07 -14.45
CA PHE A 92 -8.01 0.48 -13.39
C PHE A 92 -8.06 -1.07 -13.43
N LEU A 93 -9.25 -1.65 -13.53
CA LEU A 93 -9.43 -3.10 -13.52
C LEU A 93 -8.80 -3.77 -14.74
N SER A 94 -8.73 -3.08 -15.88
CA SER A 94 -8.00 -3.55 -17.06
C SER A 94 -6.52 -3.84 -16.80
N LYS A 95 -5.91 -3.15 -15.81
CA LYS A 95 -4.51 -3.34 -15.40
C LYS A 95 -4.42 -4.26 -14.17
N TYR A 96 -5.29 -4.06 -13.18
CA TYR A 96 -5.23 -4.78 -11.90
C TYR A 96 -5.55 -6.28 -12.02
N ILE A 97 -6.60 -6.63 -12.79
CA ILE A 97 -7.03 -8.03 -12.91
C ILE A 97 -5.95 -8.91 -13.54
N PRO A 98 -5.29 -8.51 -14.66
CA PRO A 98 -4.12 -9.22 -15.16
C PRO A 98 -3.00 -9.44 -14.14
N LEU A 99 -2.63 -8.39 -13.40
CA LEU A 99 -1.52 -8.44 -12.43
C LEU A 99 -1.79 -9.47 -11.32
N ARG A 100 -3.01 -9.51 -10.78
CA ARG A 100 -3.38 -10.44 -9.70
C ARG A 100 -3.67 -11.85 -10.17
N SER A 101 -4.03 -12.04 -11.44
CA SER A 101 -4.41 -13.35 -11.99
C SER A 101 -3.25 -14.35 -12.03
N ILE A 102 -2.02 -13.89 -11.75
CA ILE A 102 -0.86 -14.75 -11.48
C ILE A 102 -1.10 -15.67 -10.27
N PHE A 103 -1.83 -15.21 -9.25
CA PHE A 103 -2.06 -15.98 -8.02
C PHE A 103 -3.43 -16.62 -7.98
N TYR A 104 -4.46 -15.85 -8.34
CA TYR A 104 -5.85 -16.28 -8.23
C TYR A 104 -6.64 -15.76 -9.42
N PRO A 105 -7.41 -16.60 -10.14
CA PRO A 105 -8.34 -16.11 -11.13
C PRO A 105 -9.38 -15.20 -10.44
N PRO A 106 -9.93 -14.20 -11.15
CA PRO A 106 -10.93 -13.32 -10.58
C PRO A 106 -12.14 -14.14 -10.11
N ASN A 107 -12.58 -13.87 -8.87
CA ASN A 107 -13.71 -14.56 -8.26
C ASN A 107 -15.02 -14.22 -9.01
N SER A 108 -15.21 -12.93 -9.33
CA SER A 108 -16.35 -12.48 -10.14
C SER A 108 -16.21 -12.81 -11.63
N PHE A 109 -17.29 -13.35 -12.21
CA PHE A 109 -17.39 -13.59 -13.66
C PHE A 109 -17.29 -12.30 -14.47
N SER A 110 -17.82 -11.17 -13.95
CA SER A 110 -17.75 -9.88 -14.65
C SER A 110 -16.32 -9.35 -14.76
N ALA A 111 -15.44 -9.72 -13.83
CA ALA A 111 -14.02 -9.36 -13.87
C ALA A 111 -13.20 -10.19 -14.86
N ARG A 112 -13.73 -11.30 -15.39
CA ARG A 112 -13.02 -12.10 -16.41
C ARG A 112 -12.83 -11.35 -17.73
N LYS A 113 -13.66 -10.34 -18.01
CA LYS A 113 -13.54 -9.51 -19.23
C LYS A 113 -12.18 -8.80 -19.34
N TYR A 114 -11.47 -8.59 -18.23
CA TYR A 114 -10.18 -7.91 -18.19
C TYR A 114 -8.98 -8.86 -18.36
N LEU A 115 -9.18 -10.18 -18.49
CA LEU A 115 -8.09 -11.17 -18.64
C LEU A 115 -7.39 -11.13 -20.02
N GLY A 116 -7.84 -10.27 -20.93
CA GLY A 116 -7.31 -10.21 -22.30
C GLY A 116 -5.85 -9.74 -22.41
N GLN A 117 -5.31 -9.09 -21.36
CA GLN A 117 -3.94 -8.57 -21.34
C GLN A 117 -3.08 -9.38 -20.37
N LYS A 118 -1.86 -9.74 -20.78
CA LYS A 118 -0.86 -10.31 -19.89
C LYS A 118 0.05 -9.19 -19.37
N LEU A 119 -0.02 -8.89 -18.07
CA LEU A 119 0.87 -7.96 -17.40
C LEU A 119 1.80 -8.71 -16.45
N ASP A 120 3.07 -8.32 -16.42
CA ASP A 120 4.07 -8.82 -15.48
C ASP A 120 4.37 -7.72 -14.45
N VAL A 121 4.09 -8.01 -13.17
CA VAL A 121 4.29 -7.06 -12.08
C VAL A 121 5.75 -6.63 -11.94
N TYR A 122 6.72 -7.51 -12.22
CA TYR A 122 8.14 -7.16 -12.15
C TYR A 122 8.53 -6.19 -13.26
N GLN A 123 7.96 -6.33 -14.45
CA GLN A 123 8.19 -5.38 -15.55
C GLN A 123 7.57 -4.02 -15.25
N VAL A 124 6.35 -4.00 -14.71
CA VAL A 124 5.70 -2.76 -14.28
C VAL A 124 6.53 -2.08 -13.19
N PHE A 125 6.96 -2.83 -12.17
CA PHE A 125 7.78 -2.32 -11.08
C PHE A 125 9.14 -1.78 -11.58
N ALA A 126 9.82 -2.51 -12.46
CA ALA A 126 11.10 -2.07 -13.03
C ALA A 126 10.96 -0.81 -13.90
N SER A 127 9.77 -0.55 -14.46
CA SER A 127 9.49 0.62 -15.28
C SER A 127 9.18 1.90 -14.49
N LEU A 128 9.00 1.81 -13.17
CA LEU A 128 8.63 2.95 -12.34
C LEU A 128 9.68 4.08 -12.40
N THR A 129 9.18 5.30 -12.39
CA THR A 129 9.96 6.53 -12.26
C THR A 129 10.48 6.71 -10.83
N GLU A 130 11.43 7.62 -10.64
CA GLU A 130 11.93 7.93 -9.29
C GLU A 130 10.83 8.47 -8.38
N ASP A 131 9.96 9.34 -8.90
CA ASP A 131 8.83 9.91 -8.16
C ASP A 131 7.81 8.82 -7.75
N GLU A 132 7.52 7.87 -8.65
CA GLU A 132 6.65 6.73 -8.33
C GLU A 132 7.25 5.81 -7.25
N LEU A 133 8.56 5.61 -7.27
CA LEU A 133 9.25 4.85 -6.22
C LEU A 133 9.24 5.59 -4.87
N LEU A 134 9.34 6.92 -4.89
CA LEU A 134 9.21 7.75 -3.68
C LEU A 134 7.79 7.65 -3.11
N GLU A 135 6.75 7.75 -3.94
CA GLU A 135 5.36 7.58 -3.51
C GLU A 135 5.10 6.16 -2.99
N MET A 136 5.65 5.13 -3.64
CA MET A 136 5.56 3.75 -3.14
C MET A 136 6.25 3.58 -1.79
N ALA A 137 7.43 4.20 -1.60
CA ALA A 137 8.15 4.17 -0.33
C ALA A 137 7.37 4.86 0.79
N ARG A 138 6.74 6.01 0.51
CA ARG A 138 5.85 6.71 1.46
C ARG A 138 4.65 5.86 1.86
N LEU A 139 3.98 5.29 0.86
CA LEU A 139 2.83 4.42 1.09
C LEU A 139 3.23 3.18 1.89
N HIS A 140 4.34 2.52 1.53
CA HIS A 140 4.82 1.36 2.26
C HIS A 140 5.21 1.68 3.71
N THR A 141 5.86 2.82 3.95
CA THR A 141 6.17 3.30 5.30
C THR A 141 4.89 3.50 6.13
N THR A 142 3.83 4.02 5.51
CA THR A 142 2.52 4.18 6.17
C THR A 142 1.88 2.83 6.47
N VAL A 143 1.98 1.87 5.54
CA VAL A 143 1.48 0.50 5.72
C VAL A 143 2.18 -0.18 6.91
N GLU A 144 3.52 -0.08 6.99
CA GLU A 144 4.29 -0.64 8.10
C GLU A 144 3.92 0.00 9.44
N PHE A 145 3.73 1.33 9.47
CA PHE A 145 3.31 2.04 10.67
C PHE A 145 1.92 1.58 11.18
N ILE A 146 0.95 1.44 10.28
CA ILE A 146 -0.39 0.96 10.65
C ILE A 146 -0.34 -0.51 11.08
N LEU A 147 0.47 -1.32 10.40
CA LEU A 147 0.67 -2.73 10.72
C LEU A 147 1.22 -2.92 12.14
N GLU A 148 2.25 -2.15 12.52
CA GLU A 148 2.84 -2.20 13.86
C GLU A 148 1.79 -1.91 14.94
N GLY A 149 1.00 -0.84 14.77
CA GLY A 149 -0.09 -0.50 15.70
C GLY A 149 -1.17 -1.58 15.77
N MET A 150 -1.51 -2.20 14.64
CA MET A 150 -2.48 -3.28 14.58
C MET A 150 -2.02 -4.54 15.32
N VAL A 151 -0.74 -4.90 15.19
CA VAL A 151 -0.15 -6.03 15.94
C VAL A 151 -0.26 -5.76 17.43
N HIS A 152 0.16 -4.58 17.89
CA HIS A 152 0.05 -4.21 19.30
C HIS A 152 -1.39 -4.30 19.83
N SER A 153 -2.37 -3.75 19.10
CA SER A 153 -3.78 -3.82 19.49
C SER A 153 -4.29 -5.27 19.58
N PHE A 154 -3.90 -6.15 18.66
CA PHE A 154 -4.31 -7.56 18.72
C PHE A 154 -3.68 -8.32 19.88
N LEU A 155 -2.48 -7.94 20.33
CA LEU A 155 -1.85 -8.53 21.51
C LEU A 155 -2.56 -8.15 22.80
N GLU A 156 -3.00 -6.90 22.93
CA GLU A 156 -3.75 -6.41 24.09
C GLU A 156 -5.10 -7.11 24.27
N LEU A 157 -5.69 -7.58 23.17
CA LEU A 157 -7.00 -8.24 23.17
C LEU A 157 -6.93 -9.75 23.43
N ARG A 158 -5.75 -10.33 23.65
CA ARG A 158 -5.65 -11.75 24.01
C ARG A 158 -6.29 -11.98 25.38
N PRO A 159 -7.22 -12.94 25.52
CA PRO A 159 -7.87 -13.22 26.80
C PRO A 159 -6.91 -13.80 27.87
N ASP A 160 -5.74 -14.29 27.46
CA ASP A 160 -4.78 -15.01 28.32
C ASP A 160 -3.70 -14.09 28.93
N THR A 161 -4.04 -12.88 29.37
CA THR A 161 -3.06 -11.96 29.99
C THR A 161 -2.62 -12.43 31.39
N GLN A 162 -1.76 -13.44 31.44
CA GLN A 162 -0.56 -13.31 32.27
C GLN A 162 0.38 -12.41 31.48
N THR A 163 0.81 -11.31 32.10
CA THR A 163 1.66 -10.25 31.51
C THR A 163 2.65 -10.80 30.47
N PRO A 164 2.57 -10.40 29.20
CA PRO A 164 3.47 -10.93 28.19
C PRO A 164 4.89 -10.44 28.48
N GLU A 165 5.76 -11.37 28.90
CA GLU A 165 7.21 -11.14 28.92
C GLU A 165 7.77 -11.00 27.49
N GLU A 166 7.00 -11.40 26.47
CA GLU A 166 7.33 -11.29 25.06
C GLU A 166 7.12 -9.86 24.53
N LYS A 167 8.07 -8.98 24.82
CA LYS A 167 8.08 -7.59 24.32
C LYS A 167 8.19 -7.47 22.79
N ASN A 168 8.51 -8.55 22.08
CA ASN A 168 8.77 -8.53 20.64
C ASN A 168 8.06 -9.69 19.92
N VAL A 169 6.75 -9.55 19.67
CA VAL A 169 6.04 -10.50 18.80
C VAL A 169 6.41 -10.20 17.36
N VAL A 170 7.16 -11.11 16.75
CA VAL A 170 7.50 -11.04 15.33
C VAL A 170 6.46 -11.82 14.55
N LEU A 171 5.71 -11.13 13.68
CA LEU A 171 4.78 -11.79 12.76
C LEU A 171 5.53 -12.74 11.82
N SER A 172 4.90 -13.86 11.48
CA SER A 172 5.40 -14.67 10.37
C SER A 172 5.31 -13.89 9.05
N PRO A 173 6.19 -14.17 8.07
CA PRO A 173 6.13 -13.49 6.77
C PRO A 173 4.75 -13.57 6.11
N SER A 174 4.06 -14.71 6.26
CA SER A 174 2.71 -14.89 5.71
C SER A 174 1.64 -14.06 6.43
N GLU A 175 1.79 -13.73 7.71
CA GLU A 175 0.87 -12.83 8.42
C GLU A 175 1.12 -11.38 8.00
N THR A 176 2.39 -10.97 7.96
CA THR A 176 2.80 -9.64 7.47
C THR A 176 2.26 -9.39 6.06
N PHE A 177 2.45 -10.34 5.13
CA PHE A 177 1.96 -10.19 3.76
C PHE A 177 0.43 -10.11 3.68
N ARG A 178 -0.31 -10.84 4.53
CA ARG A 178 -1.77 -10.78 4.56
C ARG A 178 -2.26 -9.40 4.99
N MET A 179 -1.66 -8.85 6.05
CA MET A 179 -2.04 -7.54 6.58
C MET A 179 -1.62 -6.39 5.65
N GLN A 180 -0.41 -6.45 5.07
CA GLN A 180 0.05 -5.48 4.07
C GLN A 180 -0.87 -5.45 2.84
N ARG A 181 -1.22 -6.60 2.27
CA ARG A 181 -2.16 -6.68 1.12
C ARG A 181 -3.50 -6.08 1.45
N ALA A 182 -4.06 -6.40 2.62
CA ALA A 182 -5.32 -5.82 3.06
C ALA A 182 -5.25 -4.29 3.14
N LEU A 183 -4.18 -3.73 3.70
CA LEU A 183 -3.95 -2.27 3.76
C LEU A 183 -3.86 -1.65 2.37
N TYR A 184 -3.10 -2.26 1.45
CA TYR A 184 -3.04 -1.78 0.05
C TYR A 184 -4.41 -1.85 -0.65
N ARG A 185 -5.20 -2.89 -0.41
CA ARG A 185 -6.54 -3.04 -0.99
C ARG A 185 -7.51 -1.99 -0.45
N LEU A 186 -7.41 -1.63 0.82
CA LEU A 186 -8.16 -0.51 1.39
C LEU A 186 -7.76 0.82 0.75
N GLU A 187 -6.47 1.03 0.52
CA GLU A 187 -5.99 2.23 -0.18
C GLU A 187 -6.47 2.26 -1.64
N ILE A 188 -6.43 1.13 -2.36
CA ILE A 188 -7.01 1.01 -3.70
C ILE A 188 -8.49 1.38 -3.68
N HIS A 189 -9.28 0.80 -2.77
CA HIS A 189 -10.70 1.12 -2.64
C HIS A 189 -10.91 2.63 -2.43
N ARG A 190 -10.17 3.23 -1.49
CA ARG A 190 -10.22 4.68 -1.23
C ARG A 190 -9.86 5.49 -2.48
N LEU A 191 -8.83 5.09 -3.23
CA LEU A 191 -8.37 5.80 -4.41
C LEU A 191 -9.37 5.73 -5.58
N LEU A 192 -10.11 4.63 -5.70
CA LEU A 192 -11.11 4.43 -6.75
C LEU A 192 -12.40 5.19 -6.44
N PHE A 193 -12.98 4.95 -5.27
CA PHE A 193 -14.37 5.32 -4.98
C PHE A 193 -14.54 6.59 -4.17
N ASN A 194 -13.48 7.09 -3.50
CA ASN A 194 -13.60 8.33 -2.75
C ASN A 194 -13.56 9.54 -3.68
N SER A 195 -14.71 10.18 -3.86
CA SER A 195 -14.86 11.40 -4.67
C SER A 195 -14.47 12.69 -3.96
N ARG A 196 -14.08 12.63 -2.68
CA ARG A 196 -13.57 13.79 -1.93
C ARG A 196 -12.37 14.37 -2.67
N ASP A 197 -12.41 15.68 -2.90
CA ASP A 197 -11.40 16.45 -3.62
C ASP A 197 -11.29 16.16 -5.14
N LEU A 198 -12.32 15.56 -5.75
CA LEU A 198 -12.45 15.51 -7.22
C LEU A 198 -13.36 16.66 -7.71
N PRO A 199 -13.03 17.28 -8.85
CA PRO A 199 -13.90 18.29 -9.46
C PRO A 199 -15.25 17.66 -9.83
N SER A 200 -16.34 18.42 -9.65
CA SER A 200 -17.65 18.02 -10.13
C SER A 200 -17.63 17.93 -11.66
N PHE A 201 -18.13 16.82 -12.20
CA PHE A 201 -18.26 16.66 -13.64
C PHE A 201 -19.51 17.43 -14.13
N GLU A 202 -19.32 18.62 -14.71
CA GLU A 202 -20.42 19.35 -15.36
C GLU A 202 -20.80 18.66 -16.68
N GLY A 203 -21.95 17.99 -16.71
CA GLY A 203 -22.52 17.44 -17.95
C GLY A 203 -23.19 16.07 -17.85
N LEU A 204 -23.15 15.42 -16.68
CA LEU A 204 -23.94 14.24 -16.38
C LEU A 204 -24.75 14.50 -15.12
N ASP A 205 -25.98 13.98 -15.08
CA ASP A 205 -26.81 14.01 -13.89
C ASP A 205 -26.00 13.38 -12.75
N TYR A 206 -25.95 14.03 -11.57
CA TYR A 206 -25.16 13.57 -10.41
C TYR A 206 -25.48 12.12 -10.01
N PHE A 207 -26.61 11.60 -10.49
CA PHE A 207 -27.10 10.24 -10.33
C PHE A 207 -26.60 9.22 -11.39
N GLU A 208 -26.22 9.65 -12.59
CA GLU A 208 -25.72 8.74 -13.65
C GLU A 208 -24.21 8.53 -13.59
N ASP A 209 -23.46 9.50 -13.03
CA ASP A 209 -22.02 9.39 -12.85
C ASP A 209 -21.65 8.68 -11.52
N VAL A 210 -22.17 7.46 -11.38
CA VAL A 210 -21.51 6.37 -10.62
C VAL A 210 -21.33 6.68 -9.14
N HIS A 211 -22.45 6.87 -8.47
CA HIS A 211 -22.58 6.34 -7.12
C HIS A 211 -23.36 5.02 -7.22
N LEU A 212 -22.64 3.91 -7.36
CA LEU A 212 -23.07 2.73 -6.62
C LEU A 212 -23.27 3.23 -5.18
N GLU A 213 -24.42 2.98 -4.54
CA GLU A 213 -24.57 3.29 -3.11
C GLU A 213 -23.35 2.74 -2.36
N ASP A 214 -22.93 3.32 -1.23
CA ASP A 214 -21.71 2.89 -0.53
C ASP A 214 -21.67 1.36 -0.31
N GLY A 215 -22.84 0.73 -0.09
CA GLY A 215 -22.98 -0.73 -0.02
C GLY A 215 -22.69 -1.46 -1.33
N ASP A 216 -23.10 -0.90 -2.47
CA ASP A 216 -22.87 -1.45 -3.81
C ASP A 216 -21.40 -1.32 -4.24
N GLN A 217 -20.70 -0.25 -3.84
CA GLN A 217 -19.26 -0.07 -4.10
C GLN A 217 -18.43 -1.16 -3.41
N TRP A 218 -18.70 -1.38 -2.12
CA TRP A 218 -18.06 -2.44 -1.35
C TRP A 218 -18.41 -3.82 -1.90
N SER A 219 -19.67 -4.08 -2.22
CA SER A 219 -20.11 -5.35 -2.82
C SER A 219 -19.36 -5.63 -4.13
N PHE A 220 -19.27 -4.64 -5.01
CA PHE A 220 -18.53 -4.74 -6.26
C PHE A 220 -17.03 -4.99 -6.01
N PHE A 221 -16.39 -4.19 -5.16
CA PHE A 221 -14.96 -4.31 -4.89
C PHE A 221 -14.60 -5.65 -4.23
N LEU A 222 -15.36 -6.06 -3.22
CA LEU A 222 -15.16 -7.34 -2.54
C LEU A 222 -15.36 -8.53 -3.49
N SER A 223 -16.26 -8.43 -4.48
CA SER A 223 -16.45 -9.48 -5.49
C SER A 223 -15.21 -9.82 -6.31
N LEU A 224 -14.18 -8.96 -6.30
CA LEU A 224 -12.90 -9.21 -6.96
C LEU A 224 -12.02 -10.21 -6.20
N PHE A 225 -12.30 -10.42 -4.92
CA PHE A 225 -11.48 -11.18 -3.99
C PHE A 225 -12.15 -12.50 -3.61
N SER A 226 -11.33 -13.45 -3.19
CA SER A 226 -11.77 -14.70 -2.56
C SER A 226 -12.26 -14.47 -1.12
N PRO A 227 -13.02 -15.40 -0.50
CA PRO A 227 -13.52 -15.21 0.86
C PRO A 227 -12.44 -14.96 1.92
N TRP A 228 -11.27 -15.60 1.81
CA TRP A 228 -10.16 -15.38 2.75
C TRP A 228 -9.52 -14.00 2.58
N GLU A 229 -9.40 -13.50 1.35
CA GLU A 229 -8.92 -12.15 1.07
C GLU A 229 -9.91 -11.08 1.57
N MET A 230 -11.22 -11.35 1.50
CA MET A 230 -12.23 -10.48 2.11
C MET A 230 -12.09 -10.43 3.64
N GLU A 231 -11.81 -11.57 4.26
CA GLU A 231 -11.58 -11.63 5.71
C GLU A 231 -10.31 -10.85 6.10
N GLU A 232 -9.24 -10.93 5.32
CA GLU A 232 -8.04 -10.10 5.52
C GLU A 232 -8.37 -8.60 5.54
N ILE A 233 -9.16 -8.13 4.57
CA ILE A 233 -9.64 -6.73 4.52
C ILE A 233 -10.49 -6.41 5.75
N ARG A 234 -11.39 -7.31 6.13
CA ARG A 234 -12.29 -7.12 7.28
C ARG A 234 -11.54 -7.02 8.60
N CYS A 235 -10.49 -7.81 8.80
CA CYS A 235 -9.63 -7.74 9.99
C CYS A 235 -9.04 -6.34 10.16
N VAL A 236 -8.51 -5.76 9.08
CA VAL A 236 -7.93 -4.40 9.11
C VAL A 236 -9.01 -3.35 9.36
N LEU A 237 -10.17 -3.46 8.72
CA LEU A 237 -11.30 -2.56 8.97
C LEU A 237 -11.77 -2.61 10.42
N MET A 238 -11.83 -3.79 11.02
CA MET A 238 -12.20 -3.96 12.43
C MET A 238 -11.21 -3.26 13.36
N TYR A 239 -9.90 -3.37 13.08
CA TYR A 239 -8.88 -2.63 13.81
C TYR A 239 -9.08 -1.12 13.69
N ILE A 240 -9.20 -0.60 12.46
CA ILE A 240 -9.41 0.84 12.20
C ILE A 240 -10.66 1.34 12.94
N TYR A 241 -11.76 0.57 12.89
CA TYR A 241 -13.00 0.92 13.57
C TYR A 241 -12.86 0.97 15.09
N ARG A 242 -12.10 0.04 15.69
CA ARG A 242 -11.83 0.04 17.14
C ARG A 242 -11.01 1.26 17.54
N VAL A 243 -9.89 1.50 16.84
CA VAL A 243 -9.06 2.69 17.09
C VAL A 243 -9.90 3.96 16.95
N TYR A 244 -10.73 4.05 15.90
CA TYR A 244 -11.63 5.19 15.73
C TYR A 244 -12.60 5.36 16.91
N LYS A 245 -13.24 4.28 17.37
CA LYS A 245 -14.16 4.33 18.52
C LYS A 245 -13.51 4.76 19.83
N GLU A 246 -12.22 4.46 20.00
CA GLU A 246 -11.45 4.83 21.17
C GLU A 246 -10.94 6.27 21.12
N LEU A 247 -11.02 6.95 19.96
CA LEU A 247 -10.65 8.36 19.85
C LEU A 247 -11.59 9.26 20.67
N PRO A 248 -11.06 10.23 21.43
CA PRO A 248 -11.86 11.22 22.14
C PRO A 248 -12.82 11.93 21.18
N GLY A 249 -14.13 11.86 21.45
CA GLY A 249 -15.17 12.50 20.63
C GLY A 249 -15.83 11.61 19.56
N ALA A 250 -15.33 10.40 19.29
CA ALA A 250 -15.96 9.49 18.32
C ALA A 250 -17.30 8.90 18.79
N THR A 251 -17.57 8.94 20.10
CA THR A 251 -18.83 8.52 20.73
C THR A 251 -19.78 9.67 21.03
N VAL A 252 -19.39 10.92 20.74
CA VAL A 252 -20.23 12.10 20.92
C VAL A 252 -20.89 12.42 19.58
N PHE A 253 -21.86 11.59 19.19
CA PHE A 253 -22.97 12.10 18.42
C PHE A 253 -23.98 12.58 19.47
N ASP A 254 -23.93 13.87 19.79
CA ASP A 254 -24.93 14.50 20.65
C ASP A 254 -26.32 14.34 20.01
N ASP A 255 -27.30 14.04 20.87
CA ASP A 255 -28.74 13.90 20.61
C ASP A 255 -29.37 15.11 19.87
#